data_AF-A0A969BKA7-F1
#
_entry.id   AF-A0A969BKA7-F1
#
_cell.length_a   1.000
_cell.length_b   1.000
_cell.length_c   1.000
_cell.angle_alpha   90.00
_cell.angle_beta   90.00
_cell.angle_gamma   90.00
#
_symmetry.space_group_name_H-M   'P 1'
#
loop_
_entity.id
_entity.type
_entity.pdbx_description
1 polymer ?
#
loop_
_entity_poly.entity_id
_entity_poly.type
_entity_poly.pdbx_seq_one_letter_code
_entity_poly.pdbx_strand_id
1 'polypeptide(L)' 'MSVEIAFDEHQQWMDKAIALAKQAGAQGEIPVGAIAIDTDGQILGTG' A
#
# COMPACT_ATOMS: atom_id res chain seq x y z
N MET A 1 7.29 -12.04 -18.90
CA MET A 1 8.01 -12.49 -17.69
C MET A 1 7.27 -11.84 -16.54
N SER A 2 6.53 -12.61 -15.74
CA SER A 2 5.89 -12.07 -14.55
C SER A 2 7.01 -11.71 -13.58
N VAL A 3 7.23 -10.41 -13.35
CA VAL A 3 8.13 -9.97 -12.28
C VAL A 3 7.32 -10.13 -11.00
N GLU A 4 7.48 -11.28 -10.37
CA GLU A 4 6.90 -11.51 -9.04
C GLU A 4 7.72 -10.65 -8.07
N ILE A 5 7.06 -9.70 -7.41
CA ILE A 5 7.69 -8.80 -6.44
C ILE A 5 8.09 -9.67 -5.23
N ALA A 6 9.26 -9.40 -4.66
CA ALA A 6 9.74 -10.15 -3.50
C ALA A 6 8.78 -9.98 -2.31
N PHE A 7 8.62 -11.02 -1.48
CA PHE A 7 7.72 -10.98 -0.34
C PHE A 7 8.00 -9.79 0.60
N ASP A 8 9.27 -9.51 0.90
CA ASP A 8 9.66 -8.41 1.79
C ASP A 8 9.29 -7.04 1.21
N GLU A 9 9.37 -6.91 -0.11
CA GLU A 9 8.95 -5.70 -0.82
C GLU A 9 7.43 -5.55 -0.81
N HIS A 10 6.69 -6.64 -1.04
CA HIS A 10 5.24 -6.67 -0.84
C HIS A 10 4.84 -6.27 0.59
N GLN A 11 5.55 -6.77 1.60
CA GLN A 11 5.27 -6.48 2.99
C GLN A 11 5.45 -4.99 3.30
N GLN A 12 6.51 -4.35 2.78
CA GLN A 12 6.74 -2.92 2.96
C GLN A 12 5.60 -2.06 2.37
N TRP A 13 5.08 -2.44 1.21
CA TRP A 13 3.93 -1.76 0.60
C TRP A 13 2.64 -1.99 1.39
N MET A 14 2.44 -3.22 1.88
CA MET A 14 1.28 -3.55 2.68
C MET A 14 1.28 -2.81 4.03
N ASP A 15 2.42 -2.68 4.68
CA ASP A 15 2.54 -1.93 5.95
C ASP A 15 2.10 -0.47 5.77
N LYS A 16 2.45 0.16 4.63
CA LYS A 16 1.98 1.51 4.27
C LYS A 16 0.47 1.55 4.03
N ALA A 17 -0.09 0.58 3.30
CA ALA A 17 -1.53 0.48 3.07
C ALA A 17 -2.31 0.29 4.39
N ILE A 18 -1.80 -0.52 5.31
CA ILE A 18 -2.39 -0.72 6.64
C ILE A 18 -2.33 0.56 7.47
N ALA A 19 -1.26 1.35 7.37
CA ALA A 19 -1.18 2.64 8.05
C ALA A 19 -2.27 3.62 7.57
N LEU A 20 -2.54 3.65 6.26
CA LEU A 20 -3.63 4.44 5.66
C LEU A 20 -5.00 3.94 6.15
N ALA A 21 -5.22 2.62 6.14
CA ALA A 21 -6.44 2.02 6.67
C ALA A 21 -6.70 2.39 8.15
N LYS A 22 -5.65 2.40 8.98
CA LYS A 22 -5.74 2.85 10.38
C LYS A 22 -6.12 4.33 10.48
N GLN A 23 -5.55 5.17 9.64
CA GLN A 23 -5.89 6.60 9.58
C GLN A 23 -7.36 6.80 9.18
N ALA A 24 -7.84 6.13 8.13
CA ALA A 24 -9.24 6.18 7.70
C ALA A 24 -10.19 5.74 8.83
N GLY A 25 -9.87 4.62 9.49
CA GLY A 25 -10.64 4.15 10.66
C GLY A 25 -10.65 5.15 11.82
N ALA A 26 -9.55 5.84 12.09
CA ALA A 26 -9.47 6.87 13.12
C ALA A 26 -10.31 8.12 12.79
N GLN A 27 -10.61 8.36 11.51
CA GLN A 27 -11.47 9.45 11.03
C GLN A 27 -12.95 9.05 10.99
N GLY A 28 -13.28 7.79 11.32
CA GLY A 28 -14.64 7.26 11.25
C GLY A 28 -15.06 6.81 9.85
N GLU A 29 -14.12 6.72 8.90
CA GLU A 29 -14.35 6.16 7.58
C GLU A 29 -14.20 4.62 7.58
N ILE A 30 -14.42 3.99 6.42
CA ILE A 30 -14.16 2.55 6.25
C ILE A 30 -12.64 2.33 6.27
N PRO A 31 -12.10 1.45 7.13
CA PRO A 31 -10.65 1.30 7.33
C PRO A 31 -10.02 0.44 6.22
N VAL A 32 -9.91 1.01 5.03
CA VAL A 32 -9.23 0.44 3.86
C VAL A 32 -8.16 1.41 3.42
N GLY A 33 -7.03 0.88 2.93
CA GLY A 33 -5.95 1.68 2.36
C GLY A 33 -5.32 0.97 1.17
N ALA A 34 -4.75 1.75 0.26
CA ALA A 34 -4.18 1.28 -0.99
C ALA A 34 -2.93 2.09 -1.37
N ILE A 35 -1.99 1.42 -2.03
CA ILE A 35 -0.78 2.01 -2.62
C ILE A 35 -0.72 1.57 -4.08
N ALA A 36 -0.53 2.52 -5.00
CA ALA A 36 -0.19 2.24 -6.40
C ALA A 36 1.29 2.58 -6.61
N ILE A 37 2.05 1.63 -7.19
CA ILE A 37 3.46 1.79 -7.52
C ILE A 37 3.71 1.55 -9.01
N ASP A 38 4.75 2.17 -9.56
CA ASP A 38 5.26 1.84 -10.89
C ASP A 38 6.26 0.66 -10.83
N THR A 39 6.82 0.32 -11.99
CA THR A 39 7.78 -0.77 -12.15
C THR A 39 9.15 -0.49 -11.52
N ASP A 40 9.45 0.77 -11.20
CA ASP A 40 10.68 1.19 -10.55
C ASP A 40 10.51 1.31 -9.02
N GLY A 41 9.33 0.91 -8.50
CA GLY A 41 8.99 0.95 -7.08
C GLY A 41 8.58 2.34 -6.57
N GLN A 42 8.30 3.30 -7.46
CA GLN A 42 7.87 4.63 -7.07
C GLN A 42 6.37 4.68 -6.83
N ILE A 43 5.96 5.39 -5.76
CA ILE A 43 4.55 5.57 -5.45
C ILE A 43 3.92 6.54 -6.46
N LEU A 44 2.91 6.05 -7.17
CA LEU A 44 2.06 6.83 -8.07
C LEU A 44 0.86 7.46 -7.33
N GLY A 45 0.41 6.82 -6.26
CA GLY A 45 -0.71 7.32 -5.46
C GLY A 45 -0.99 6.49 -4.21
N THR A 46 -1.71 7.10 -3.27
CA THR A 46 -2.14 6.51 -2.01
C THR A 46 -3.61 6.82 -1.76
N GLY A 47 -4.34 5.92 -1.10
CA GLY A 47 -5.72 6.12 -0.70
C GLY A 47 -6.15 5.20 0.42
#